data_AF-A0A3N5K5I9-F1
#
_entry.id   AF-A0A3N5K5I9-F1
#
_cell.length_a   1.000
_cell.length_b   1.000
_cell.length_c   1.000
_cell.angle_alpha   90.00
_cell.angle_beta   90.00
_cell.angle_gamma   90.00
#
_symmetry.space_group_name_H-M   'P 1'
#
loop_
_entity.id
_entity.type
_entity.pdbx_description
1 polymer ?
#
loop_
_entity_poly.entity_id
_entity_poly.type
_entity_poly.pdbx_seq_one_letter_code
_entity_poly.pdbx_strand_id
1 'polypeptide(L)' 'MTHDMTRTQVVIIGGGPAGLMLAHRLHRAGHDAIILERQSREYVMARIR' A
#
# COMPACT_ATOMS: atom_id res chain seq x y z
N MET A 1 -28.64 -0.92 6.18
CA MET A 1 -28.08 -0.37 4.91
C MET A 1 -27.55 1.03 5.19
N THR A 2 -26.32 1.15 5.69
CA THR A 2 -25.61 2.43 5.76
C THR A 2 -24.75 2.53 4.51
N HIS A 3 -25.15 3.39 3.56
CA HIS A 3 -24.25 3.80 2.49
C HIS A 3 -23.10 4.59 3.14
N ASP A 4 -21.91 4.01 3.17
CA ASP A 4 -20.68 4.73 3.51
C ASP A 4 -20.32 5.63 2.32
N MET A 5 -20.54 6.93 2.45
CA MET A 5 -20.55 7.86 1.31
C MET A 5 -19.18 8.11 0.68
N THR A 6 -18.08 7.53 1.17
CA THR A 6 -16.80 7.46 0.44
C THR A 6 -15.93 6.31 0.95
N ARG A 7 -16.14 5.06 0.47
CA ARG A 7 -15.09 4.04 0.60
C ARG A 7 -13.84 4.56 -0.12
N THR A 8 -12.86 5.02 0.64
CA THR A 8 -11.65 5.64 0.08
C THR A 8 -10.78 4.57 -0.57
N GLN A 9 -10.64 4.66 -1.89
CA GLN A 9 -9.73 3.78 -2.63
C GLN A 9 -8.33 4.38 -2.59
N VAL A 10 -7.36 3.60 -2.10
CA VAL A 10 -5.99 4.06 -1.94
C VAL A 10 -5.06 3.37 -2.93
N VAL A 11 -4.28 4.18 -3.66
CA VAL A 11 -3.12 3.71 -4.43
C VAL A 11 -1.86 4.31 -3.83
N ILE A 12 -0.87 3.47 -3.56
CA ILE A 12 0.45 3.86 -3.07
C ILE A 12 1.44 3.75 -4.22
N ILE A 13 2.13 4.85 -4.55
CA ILE A 13 3.19 4.85 -5.56
C ILE A 13 4.54 4.70 -4.85
N GLY A 14 5.21 3.57 -5.09
CA GLY A 14 6.48 3.20 -4.48
C GLY A 14 6.35 2.00 -3.53
N GLY A 15 7.07 0.91 -3.85
CA GLY A 15 7.09 -0.35 -3.09
C GLY A 15 8.23 -0.45 -2.06
N GLY A 16 8.95 0.64 -1.78
CA GLY A 16 10.02 0.67 -0.78
C GLY A 16 9.52 0.60 0.67
N PRO A 17 10.43 0.69 1.66
CA PRO A 17 10.08 0.54 3.08
C PRO A 17 8.94 1.47 3.55
N ALA A 18 8.94 2.73 3.12
CA ALA A 18 7.90 3.69 3.48
C ALA A 18 6.52 3.31 2.90
N GLY A 19 6.46 2.93 1.62
CA GLY A 19 5.21 2.55 0.96
C GLY A 19 4.62 1.25 1.53
N LEU A 20 5.47 0.26 1.81
CA LEU A 20 5.07 -0.98 2.47
C LEU A 20 4.61 -0.74 3.92
N MET A 21 5.29 0.14 4.67
CA MET A 21 4.86 0.50 6.02
C MET A 21 3.49 1.20 6.01
N LEU A 22 3.26 2.10 5.05
CA LEU A 22 1.97 2.75 4.88
C LEU A 22 0.87 1.73 4.57
N ALA A 23 1.11 0.83 3.61
CA ALA A 23 0.18 -0.24 3.26
C ALA A 23 -0.17 -1.12 4.48
N HIS A 24 0.83 -1.49 5.29
CA HIS A 24 0.61 -2.25 6.51
C HIS A 24 -0.26 -1.50 7.53
N ARG A 25 -0.03 -0.19 7.73
CA ARG A 25 -0.85 0.63 8.63
C ARG A 25 -2.29 0.77 8.15
N LEU A 26 -2.49 0.99 6.84
CA LEU A 26 -3.82 1.07 6.24
C LEU A 26 -4.58 -0.25 6.39
N HIS A 27 -3.92 -1.38 6.12
CA HIS A 27 -4.52 -2.69 6.30
C HIS A 27 -4.95 -2.94 7.75
N ARG A 28 -4.09 -2.58 8.73
CA ARG A 28 -4.44 -2.66 10.16
C ARG A 28 -5.59 -1.74 10.57
N ALA A 29 -5.79 -0.63 9.85
CA ALA A 29 -6.91 0.28 10.04
C ALA A 29 -8.20 -0.15 9.29
N GLY A 30 -8.17 -1.30 8.58
CA GLY A 30 -9.32 -1.80 7.83
C GLY A 30 -9.45 -1.22 6.41
N HIS A 31 -8.39 -0.62 5.88
CA HIS A 31 -8.34 -0.04 4.54
C HIS A 31 -7.45 -0.87 3.62
N ASP A 32 -8.01 -1.28 2.48
CA ASP A 32 -7.25 -1.92 1.41
C ASP A 32 -6.51 -0.87 0.57
N ALA A 33 -5.32 -1.22 0.08
CA ALA A 33 -4.54 -0.37 -0.80
C ALA A 33 -3.85 -1.19 -1.90
N ILE A 34 -3.72 -0.58 -3.08
CA ILE A 34 -2.92 -1.12 -4.19
C ILE A 34 -1.56 -0.43 -4.20
N ILE A 35 -0.49 -1.19 -4.35
CA ILE A 35 0.87 -0.66 -4.48
C ILE A 35 1.29 -0.73 -5.95
N LEU A 36 1.76 0.39 -6.49
CA LEU A 36 2.39 0.46 -7.81
C LEU A 36 3.88 0.75 -7.65
N GLU A 37 4.71 -0.08 -8.25
CA GLU A 37 6.16 0.03 -8.21
C GLU A 37 6.71 -0.17 -9.62
N ARG A 38 7.71 0.65 -9.98
CA ARG A 38 8.35 0.58 -11.29
C ARG A 38 9.23 -0.65 -11.43
N GLN A 39 9.86 -1.05 -10.33
CA GLN A 39 10.83 -2.13 -10.28
C GLN A 39 10.17 -3.47 -9.93
N SER A 40 10.85 -4.56 -10.24
CA SER A 40 10.36 -5.88 -9.83
C SER A 40 10.36 -6.01 -8.30
N ARG A 41 9.53 -6.91 -7.78
CA ARG A 41 9.48 -7.21 -6.35
C ARG A 41 10.85 -7.66 -5.84
N GLU A 42 11.54 -8.51 -6.60
CA GLU A 42 12.87 -9.03 -6.28
C GLU A 42 13.88 -7.89 -6.15
N TYR A 43 13.89 -6.96 -7.10
CA TYR A 43 14.77 -5.79 -7.07
C TYR A 43 14.55 -4.95 -5.81
N VAL A 44 13.30 -4.72 -5.42
CA VAL A 44 12.96 -3.94 -4.22
C VAL A 44 13.37 -4.67 -2.95
N MET A 45 13.07 -5.97 -2.85
CA MET A 45 13.39 -6.78 -1.67
C MET A 45 14.91 -6.86 -1.44
N ALA A 46 15.70 -6.91 -2.51
CA ALA A 46 17.17 -6.97 -2.41
C ALA A 46 17.84 -5.71 -1.80
N ARG A 47 17.09 -4.60 -1.62
CA ARG A 47 17.64 -3.30 -1.14
C ARG A 47 17.07 -2.87 0.20
N ILE A 48 16.17 -3.66 0.76
CA ILE A 48 15.73 -3.49 2.15
C ILE A 48 16.92 -3.90 3.04
N ARG A 49 17.30 -3.03 3.97
CA ARG A 49 18.38 -3.25 4.94
C ARG A 49 17.82 -3.22 6.35
#